data_AF-A0A839LIS5-F1
#
_entry.id   AF-A0A839LIS5-F1
#
_cell.length_a   1.000
_cell.length_b   1.000
_cell.length_c   1.000
_cell.angle_alpha   90.00
_cell.angle_beta   90.00
_cell.angle_gamma   90.00
#
_symmetry.space_group_name_H-M   'P 1'
#
loop_
_entity.id
_entity.type
_entity.pdbx_description
1 polymer ?
#
loop_
_entity_poly.entity_id
_entity_poly.type
_entity_poly.pdbx_seq_one_letter_code
_entity_poly.pdbx_strand_id
1 'polypeptide(L)'
;MRQLSQSDAARLSGVSQPTIANLVNHDARQPSATTLLRLARALNTTPQFLLFGEGEPLVEAHARTDDERHLLSQFRKLAIRKRALVLSFVRLLTDRSAKPNASLQLDLAEQGEARAEKHQTE
;
A
#
# COMPACT_ATOMS: atom_id res chain seq x y z
N MET A 1 -7.33 17.03 -6.95
CA MET A 1 -6.10 17.18 -6.15
C MET A 1 -6.50 17.40 -4.70
N ARG A 2 -5.85 16.77 -3.71
CA ARG A 2 -6.10 17.07 -2.29
C ARG A 2 -5.71 18.52 -2.03
N GLN A 3 -6.67 19.38 -1.68
CA GLN A 3 -6.39 20.73 -1.19
C GLN A 3 -5.91 20.61 0.25
N LEU A 4 -4.61 20.34 0.41
CA LEU A 4 -3.96 20.26 1.71
C LEU A 4 -3.29 21.61 2.00
N SER A 5 -3.56 22.21 3.16
CA SER A 5 -2.88 23.45 3.56
C SER A 5 -1.40 23.18 3.88
N GLN A 6 -0.54 24.20 3.81
CA GLN A 6 0.89 24.04 4.16
C GLN A 6 1.09 23.63 5.64
N SER A 7 0.21 24.08 6.54
CA SER A 7 0.21 23.68 7.95
C SER A 7 -0.20 22.21 8.12
N ASP A 8 -1.15 21.72 7.33
CA ASP A 8 -1.51 20.30 7.31
C ASP A 8 -0.37 19.43 6.77
N ALA A 9 0.30 19.90 5.70
CA ALA A 9 1.48 19.22 5.15
C ALA A 9 2.62 19.15 6.18
N ALA A 10 2.85 20.23 6.93
CA ALA A 10 3.84 20.29 8.00
C ALA A 10 3.55 19.26 9.09
N ARG A 11 2.30 19.24 9.56
CA ARG A 11 1.83 18.29 10.58
C ARG A 11 1.96 16.84 10.12
N LEU A 12 1.59 16.53 8.87
CA LEU A 12 1.62 15.16 8.35
C LEU A 12 3.05 14.65 8.08
N SER A 13 3.96 15.53 7.65
CA SER A 13 5.33 15.16 7.31
C SER A 13 6.33 15.29 8.45
N GLY A 14 5.98 16.00 9.53
CA GLY A 14 6.93 16.37 10.59
C GLY A 14 8.03 17.32 10.09
N VAL A 15 7.78 18.02 9.00
CA VAL A 15 8.65 19.09 8.45
C VAL A 15 8.07 20.42 8.91
N SER A 16 8.92 21.39 9.24
CA SER A 16 8.44 22.70 9.71
C SER A 16 7.65 23.42 8.60
N GLN A 17 6.61 24.14 8.98
CA GLN A 17 5.82 24.95 8.03
C GLN A 17 6.68 25.98 7.28
N PRO A 18 7.64 26.71 7.90
CA PRO A 18 8.56 27.58 7.16
C PRO A 18 9.38 26.85 6.11
N THR A 19 9.85 25.63 6.42
CA THR A 19 10.58 24.81 5.43
C THR A 19 9.70 24.45 4.24
N ILE A 20 8.42 24.13 4.45
CA ILE A 20 7.47 23.84 3.37
C ILE A 20 7.17 25.11 2.56
N ALA A 21 6.95 26.25 3.22
CA ALA A 21 6.72 27.52 2.56
C ALA A 21 7.89 27.91 1.64
N ASN A 22 9.12 27.76 2.12
CA ASN A 22 10.32 28.03 1.30
C ASN A 22 10.45 27.07 0.11
N LEU A 23 10.00 25.81 0.28
CA LEU A 23 9.97 24.82 -0.80
C LEU A 23 8.96 25.19 -1.89
N VAL A 24 7.76 25.64 -1.50
CA VAL A 24 6.68 26.04 -2.41
C VAL A 24 7.00 27.34 -3.13
N ASN A 25 7.62 28.30 -2.45
CA ASN A 25 7.95 29.61 -3.01
C ASN A 25 9.23 29.58 -3.87
N HIS A 26 9.85 28.42 -4.08
CA HIS A 26 11.11 28.24 -4.83
C HIS A 26 12.32 29.03 -4.29
N ASP A 27 12.24 29.58 -3.08
CA ASP A 27 13.33 30.32 -2.42
C ASP A 27 14.35 29.41 -1.71
N ALA A 28 14.11 28.10 -1.65
CA ALA A 28 14.98 27.14 -0.98
C ALA A 28 15.93 26.40 -1.93
N ARG A 29 17.16 26.13 -1.44
CA ARG A 29 18.00 25.02 -1.92
C ARG A 29 17.23 23.70 -1.83
N GLN A 30 17.55 22.75 -2.72
CA GLN A 30 16.93 21.43 -2.76
C GLN A 30 16.78 20.83 -1.35
N PRO A 31 15.60 20.27 -1.00
CA PRO A 31 15.37 19.70 0.32
C PRO A 31 16.37 18.57 0.60
N SER A 32 16.76 18.42 1.87
CA SER A 32 17.54 17.25 2.27
C SER A 32 16.81 15.96 1.88
N ALA A 33 17.56 14.89 1.61
CA ALA A 33 16.98 13.57 1.29
C ALA A 33 15.98 13.11 2.38
N THR A 34 16.28 13.38 3.66
CA THR A 34 15.40 13.09 4.79
C THR A 34 14.08 13.88 4.71
N THR A 35 14.16 15.18 4.43
CA THR A 35 12.97 16.04 4.28
C THR A 35 12.12 15.59 3.11
N LEU A 36 12.75 15.29 1.98
CA LEU A 36 12.08 14.84 0.76
C LEU A 36 11.35 13.50 0.96
N LEU A 37 11.99 12.54 1.62
CA LEU A 37 11.37 11.25 1.93
C LEU A 37 10.20 11.37 2.91
N ARG A 38 10.30 12.27 3.90
CA ARG A 38 9.19 12.56 4.83
C ARG A 38 7.99 13.16 4.11
N LEU A 39 8.22 14.13 3.22
CA LEU A 39 7.17 14.72 2.40
C LEU A 39 6.55 13.70 1.45
N ALA A 40 7.37 12.89 0.77
CA ALA A 40 6.90 11.84 -0.13
C ALA A 40 5.95 10.85 0.57
N ARG A 41 6.32 10.39 1.78
CA ARG A 41 5.45 9.51 2.59
C ARG A 41 4.15 10.19 3.00
N ALA A 42 4.24 11.40 3.54
CA ALA A 42 3.07 12.13 4.03
C ALA A 42 2.07 12.47 2.93
N LEU A 43 2.57 12.78 1.73
CA LEU A 43 1.78 13.13 0.57
C LEU A 43 1.43 11.91 -0.31
N ASN A 44 1.88 10.72 0.08
CA ASN A 44 1.73 9.46 -0.65
C ASN A 44 2.14 9.57 -2.14
N THR A 45 3.30 10.16 -2.36
CA THR A 45 3.90 10.41 -3.68
C THR A 45 5.36 9.96 -3.69
N THR A 46 6.04 10.11 -4.82
CA THR A 46 7.46 9.73 -4.95
C THR A 46 8.38 10.95 -4.74
N PRO A 47 9.59 10.75 -4.18
CA PRO A 47 10.61 11.79 -4.14
C PRO A 47 10.95 12.37 -5.51
N GLN A 48 10.91 11.53 -6.55
CA GLN A 48 11.19 11.91 -7.93
C GLN A 48 10.11 12.84 -8.48
N PHE A 49 8.84 12.52 -8.23
CA PHE A 49 7.72 13.39 -8.60
C PHE A 49 7.77 14.74 -7.87
N LEU A 50 8.13 14.75 -6.58
CA LEU A 50 8.26 16.00 -5.81
C LEU A 50 9.38 16.91 -6.30
N LEU A 51 10.48 16.35 -6.83
CA LEU A 51 11.63 17.14 -7.27
C LEU A 51 11.52 17.63 -8.72
N PHE A 52 11.03 16.76 -9.61
CA PHE A 52 11.12 16.99 -11.06
C PHE A 52 9.76 17.16 -11.71
N GLY A 53 8.65 16.85 -11.02
CA GLY A 53 7.32 16.78 -11.63
C GLY A 53 7.16 15.61 -12.61
N GLU A 54 8.13 14.70 -12.65
CA GLU A 54 8.18 13.56 -13.56
C GLU A 54 8.00 12.23 -12.81
N GLY A 55 7.45 11.23 -13.49
CA GLY A 55 7.16 9.90 -12.93
C GLY A 55 5.75 9.78 -12.35
N GLU A 56 5.47 8.64 -11.70
CA GLU A 56 4.13 8.36 -11.14
C GLU A 56 3.84 9.32 -9.97
N PRO A 57 2.74 10.13 -10.05
CA PRO A 57 2.40 11.14 -9.04
C PRO A 57 1.99 10.53 -7.70
N LEU A 58 1.68 9.24 -7.68
CA LEU A 58 1.28 8.50 -6.50
C LEU A 58 2.20 7.30 -6.36
N VAL A 59 2.69 7.08 -5.14
CA VAL A 59 3.07 5.72 -4.78
C VAL A 59 1.74 5.01 -4.60
N GLU A 60 1.37 4.13 -5.55
CA GLU A 60 0.25 3.21 -5.34
C GLU A 60 0.40 2.59 -3.95
N ALA A 61 -0.56 2.95 -3.11
CA ALA A 61 -0.79 2.58 -1.72
C ALA A 61 0.41 1.97 -0.96
N HIS A 62 0.83 2.65 0.11
CA HIS A 62 1.21 1.89 1.30
C HIS A 62 0.05 0.93 1.57
N ALA A 63 0.31 -0.36 1.39
CA ALA A 63 -0.73 -1.36 1.52
C ALA A 63 -1.45 -1.18 2.86
N ARG A 64 -2.76 -0.91 2.76
CA ARG A 64 -3.58 -0.34 3.83
C ARG A 64 -3.83 -1.36 4.94
N THR A 65 -3.70 -2.64 4.62
CA THR A 65 -3.87 -3.77 5.53
C THR A 65 -2.62 -4.65 5.56
N ASP A 66 -2.51 -5.50 6.59
CA ASP A 66 -1.45 -6.51 6.67
C ASP A 66 -1.52 -7.48 5.48
N ASP A 67 -2.73 -7.82 5.02
CA ASP A 67 -2.96 -8.71 3.87
C ASP A 67 -2.46 -8.11 2.56
N GLU A 68 -2.73 -6.82 2.32
CA GLU A 68 -2.26 -6.13 1.12
C GLU A 68 -0.72 -6.03 1.14
N ARG A 69 -0.12 -5.82 2.32
CA ARG A 69 1.35 -5.80 2.49
C ARG A 69 1.94 -7.18 2.23
N HIS A 70 1.30 -8.21 2.73
CA HIS A 70 1.71 -9.59 2.53
C HIS A 70 1.62 -9.98 1.04
N LEU A 71 0.51 -9.67 0.37
CA LEU A 71 0.31 -9.94 -1.05
C LEU A 71 1.39 -9.26 -1.91
N LEU A 72 1.66 -7.97 -1.67
CA LEU A 72 2.72 -7.24 -2.39
C LEU A 72 4.10 -7.85 -2.15
N SER A 73 4.41 -8.24 -0.91
CA SER A 73 5.68 -8.90 -0.57
C SER A 73 5.86 -10.22 -1.33
N GLN A 74 4.82 -11.06 -1.36
CA GLN A 74 4.86 -12.33 -2.09
C GLN A 74 4.93 -12.10 -3.60
N PHE A 75 4.12 -11.19 -4.15
CA PHE A 75 4.08 -10.89 -5.57
C PHE A 75 5.44 -10.40 -6.10
N ARG A 76 6.14 -9.56 -5.33
CA ARG A 76 7.49 -9.08 -5.69
C ARG A 76 8.53 -10.20 -5.73
N LYS A 77 8.38 -11.25 -4.93
CA LYS A 77 9.28 -12.42 -4.92
C LYS A 77 9.03 -13.39 -6.08
N LEU A 78 7.89 -13.30 -6.75
CA LEU A 78 7.55 -14.21 -7.85
C LEU A 78 8.35 -13.92 -9.13
N ALA A 79 8.71 -15.00 -9.83
CA ALA A 79 9.23 -14.94 -11.19
C ALA A 79 8.20 -14.33 -12.17
N ILE A 80 8.71 -13.68 -13.23
CA ILE A 80 7.88 -12.88 -14.15
C ILE A 80 6.68 -13.65 -14.73
N ARG A 81 6.88 -14.94 -15.07
CA ARG A 81 5.81 -15.80 -15.62
C ARG A 81 4.69 -16.08 -14.62
N LYS A 82 5.01 -16.16 -13.32
CA LYS A 82 4.05 -16.41 -12.24
C LYS A 82 3.25 -15.16 -11.86
N ARG A 83 3.84 -13.97 -12.06
CA ARG A 83 3.13 -12.69 -11.84
C ARG A 83 1.94 -12.53 -12.78
N ALA A 84 2.08 -12.93 -14.04
CA ALA A 84 0.99 -12.90 -15.02
C ALA A 84 -0.22 -13.71 -14.54
N LEU A 85 0.02 -14.89 -13.95
CA LEU A 85 -1.03 -15.75 -13.40
C LEU A 85 -1.77 -15.08 -12.23
N VAL A 86 -1.03 -14.46 -11.29
CA VAL A 86 -1.66 -13.71 -10.19
C VAL A 86 -2.53 -12.58 -10.72
N LEU A 87 -2.05 -11.82 -11.71
CA LEU A 87 -2.84 -10.74 -12.33
C LEU A 87 -4.09 -11.26 -13.03
N SER A 88 -4.04 -12.43 -13.66
CA SER A 88 -5.23 -13.07 -14.25
C SER A 88 -6.30 -13.39 -13.21
N PHE A 89 -5.89 -13.92 -12.05
CA PHE A 89 -6.82 -14.19 -10.94
C PHE A 89 -7.39 -12.91 -10.34
N VAL A 90 -6.56 -11.89 -10.11
CA VAL A 90 -7.04 -10.60 -9.61
C VAL A 90 -8.07 -10.02 -10.57
N ARG A 91 -7.78 -10.01 -11.88
CA ARG A 91 -8.73 -9.54 -12.91
C ARG A 91 -10.04 -10.32 -12.84
N LEU A 92 -9.99 -11.65 -12.81
CA LEU A 92 -11.16 -12.51 -12.71
C LEU A 92 -12.03 -12.16 -11.48
N LEU A 93 -11.39 -11.91 -10.33
CA LEU A 93 -12.09 -11.61 -9.08
C LEU A 93 -12.62 -10.17 -9.01
N THR A 94 -11.99 -9.23 -9.72
CA THR A 94 -12.39 -7.83 -9.76
C THR A 94 -13.43 -7.51 -10.85
N ASP A 95 -13.52 -8.36 -11.87
CA ASP A 95 -14.48 -8.20 -12.96
C ASP A 95 -15.86 -8.71 -12.53
N ARG A 96 -16.71 -7.79 -12.03
CA ARG A 96 -18.09 -8.07 -11.55
C ARG A 96 -19.02 -8.68 -12.60
N SER A 97 -18.59 -8.82 -13.85
CA SER A 97 -19.37 -9.44 -14.92
C SER A 97 -19.18 -10.97 -15.03
N ALA A 98 -18.17 -11.53 -14.36
CA ALA A 98 -18.04 -12.97 -14.22
C ALA A 98 -19.00 -13.45 -13.11
N LYS A 99 -20.12 -14.07 -13.50
CA LYS A 99 -21.03 -14.76 -12.57
C LYS A 99 -20.20 -15.57 -11.58
N PRO A 100 -20.49 -15.51 -10.26
CA PRO A 100 -19.72 -16.25 -9.29
C PRO A 100 -19.87 -17.73 -9.59
N ASN A 101 -18.77 -18.38 -9.99
CA ASN A 101 -18.71 -19.83 -10.00
C ASN A 101 -18.96 -20.27 -8.55
N ALA A 102 -20.11 -20.90 -8.33
CA ALA A 102 -20.59 -21.40 -7.04
C ALA A 102 -19.75 -22.57 -6.47
N SER A 103 -18.43 -22.58 -6.71
CA SER A 103 -17.56 -23.73 -6.44
C SER A 103 -16.19 -23.34 -5.91
N LEU A 104 -16.13 -22.26 -5.12
CA LEU A 104 -14.99 -21.98 -4.25
C LEU A 104 -15.51 -21.87 -2.81
N GLN A 105 -16.12 -22.94 -2.33
CA GLN A 105 -16.19 -23.22 -0.90
C GLN A 105 -14.75 -23.50 -0.45
N LEU A 106 -14.11 -22.48 0.11
CA LEU A 106 -12.93 -22.65 0.95
C LEU A 106 -13.42 -23.14 2.30
N ASP A 107 -13.45 -24.46 2.47
CA ASP A 107 -13.59 -25.10 3.78
C ASP A 107 -12.35 -24.76 4.62
N LEU A 108 -12.43 -23.65 5.33
CA LEU A 108 -11.54 -23.29 6.44
C LEU A 108 -12.36 -23.17 7.72
N ALA A 109 -12.97 -24.29 8.13
CA ALA A 109 -13.60 -24.38 9.44
C ALA A 109 -13.73 -25.81 10.00
N GLU A 110 -12.72 -26.68 9.88
CA GLU A 110 -12.65 -27.89 10.75
C GLU A 110 -11.20 -28.27 11.08
N GLN A 111 -10.56 -27.51 11.99
CA GLN A 111 -9.43 -28.02 12.79
C GLN A 111 -9.61 -27.73 14.30
N GLY A 112 -10.86 -27.55 14.74
CA GLY A 112 -11.18 -27.12 16.11
C GLY A 112 -11.63 -28.19 17.10
N GLU A 113 -12.13 -29.35 16.68
CA GLU A 113 -12.85 -30.25 17.62
C GLU A 113 -12.21 -31.62 17.90
N ALA A 114 -11.15 -32.02 17.18
CA ALA A 114 -10.56 -33.36 17.36
C ALA A 114 -9.61 -33.54 18.57
N ARG A 115 -9.58 -32.62 19.55
CA ARG A 115 -8.70 -32.72 20.74
C ARG A 115 -9.39 -32.78 22.10
N ALA A 116 -10.72 -32.73 22.18
CA ALA A 116 -11.41 -32.69 23.48
C ALA A 116 -11.87 -34.06 24.04
N GLU A 117 -11.90 -35.16 23.27
CA GLU A 117 -12.55 -36.40 23.73
C GLU A 117 -11.64 -37.56 24.17
N LYS A 118 -10.30 -37.38 24.25
CA LYS A 118 -9.40 -38.47 24.70
C LYS A 118 -9.11 -38.51 26.20
N HIS A 119 -9.86 -37.80 27.04
CA HIS A 119 -9.73 -37.87 28.50
C HIS A 119 -11.12 -37.97 29.16
N GLN A 120 -11.79 -39.12 29.02
CA GLN A 120 -12.80 -39.61 29.96
C GLN A 120 -13.31 -41.00 29.54
N THR A 121 -12.49 -42.02 29.76
CA THR A 121 -12.98 -43.38 30.08
C THR A 121 -11.87 -44.11 30.82
N GLU A 122 -11.89 -43.95 32.15
CA GLU A 122 -11.44 -44.99 33.09
C GLU A 122 -12.70 -45.63 33.68
#